data_AF-A0A955GSG6-F1
#
_entry.id   AF-A0A955GSG6-F1
#
_cell.length_a   1.000
_cell.length_b   1.000
_cell.length_c   1.000
_cell.angle_alpha   90.00
_cell.angle_beta   90.00
_cell.angle_gamma   90.00
#
_symmetry.space_group_name_H-M   'P 1'
#
loop_
_entity.id
_entity.type
_entity.pdbx_description
1 polymer ?
#
loop_
_entity_poly.entity_id
_entity_poly.type
_entity_poly.pdbx_seq_one_letter_code
_entity_poly.pdbx_strand_id
1 'polypeptide(L)'
;MEPTARSVTWEAPEHHHVEKGNDWYFAVMIIVAALVIVAVLFEDPLFALVIGLAGGALAVSAAKRPSIIPYAVTVRGVKIDDRLYPFSTLESYAINEEDIKGPQLLLKSERKLMPLIVLPIPTNHIDDIESILKEKLPEEDLEEPLFIKVLELFGF
;
A
#
# COMPACT_ATOMS: atom_id res chain seq x y z
N MET A 1 10.75 33.20 -12.44
CA MET A 1 9.49 32.86 -11.75
C MET A 1 8.97 31.61 -12.43
N GLU A 2 9.35 30.45 -11.93
CA GLU A 2 8.82 29.17 -12.41
C GLU A 2 7.31 29.11 -12.11
N PRO A 3 6.50 28.58 -13.05
CA PRO A 3 5.07 28.51 -12.85
C PRO A 3 4.80 27.53 -11.72
N THR A 4 4.31 28.01 -10.58
CA THR A 4 3.79 27.14 -9.52
C THR A 4 2.72 26.25 -10.14
N ALA A 5 3.04 24.97 -10.30
CA ALA A 5 2.10 23.98 -10.79
C ALA A 5 0.90 24.00 -9.83
N ARG A 6 -0.24 24.54 -10.30
CA ARG A 6 -1.45 24.69 -9.45
C ARG A 6 -1.98 23.36 -8.93
N SER A 7 -1.58 22.27 -9.56
CA SER A 7 -1.84 20.89 -9.15
C SER A 7 -0.89 19.95 -9.88
N VAL A 8 -0.43 18.92 -9.20
CA VAL A 8 0.34 17.81 -9.77
C VAL A 8 -0.57 16.59 -9.79
N THR A 9 -0.60 15.86 -10.91
CA THR A 9 -1.43 14.66 -11.08
C THR A 9 -0.60 13.53 -11.67
N TRP A 10 -0.72 12.33 -11.12
CA TRP A 10 -0.03 11.15 -11.62
C TRP A 10 -0.90 9.91 -11.44
N GLU A 11 -0.54 8.81 -12.09
CA GLU A 11 -1.21 7.52 -11.94
C GLU A 11 -0.23 6.53 -11.31
N ALA A 12 -0.70 5.80 -10.31
CA ALA A 12 0.12 4.77 -9.66
C ALA A 12 -0.77 3.63 -9.11
N PRO A 13 -0.20 2.47 -8.82
CA PRO A 13 -0.93 1.36 -8.20
C PRO A 13 -1.44 1.75 -6.81
N GLU A 14 -2.71 1.45 -6.50
CA GLU A 14 -3.32 1.72 -5.18
C GLU A 14 -2.54 1.07 -4.02
N HIS A 15 -1.95 -0.10 -4.28
CA HIS A 15 -1.03 -0.79 -3.39
C HIS A 15 0.18 -1.24 -4.21
N HIS A 16 1.38 -1.10 -3.64
CA HIS A 16 2.55 -1.77 -4.18
C HIS A 16 2.41 -3.29 -4.00
N HIS A 17 1.88 -3.96 -5.01
CA HIS A 17 1.84 -5.40 -5.04
C HIS A 17 3.21 -5.92 -5.50
N VAL A 18 3.88 -6.66 -4.63
CA VAL A 18 4.99 -7.52 -5.05
C VAL A 18 4.38 -8.58 -5.98
N GLU A 19 4.77 -8.59 -7.26
CA GLU A 19 4.33 -9.64 -8.18
C GLU A 19 4.72 -11.00 -7.58
N LYS A 20 3.72 -11.76 -7.12
CA LYS A 20 3.97 -13.09 -6.58
C LYS A 20 4.31 -14.00 -7.76
N GLY A 21 5.59 -14.33 -7.90
CA GLY A 21 6.09 -15.24 -8.93
C GLY A 21 5.50 -16.65 -8.78
N ASN A 22 5.67 -17.47 -9.82
CA ASN A 22 5.17 -18.85 -9.84
C ASN A 22 5.62 -19.66 -8.61
N ASP A 23 6.83 -19.41 -8.12
CA ASP A 23 7.41 -20.08 -6.95
C ASP A 23 6.60 -19.86 -5.67
N TRP A 24 5.98 -18.70 -5.50
CA TRP A 24 5.13 -18.40 -4.35
C TRP A 24 3.86 -19.26 -4.37
N TYR A 25 3.21 -19.38 -5.52
CA TYR A 25 2.03 -20.23 -5.68
C TYR A 25 2.37 -21.72 -5.48
N PHE A 26 3.53 -22.17 -5.97
CA PHE A 26 4.02 -23.52 -5.71
C PHE A 26 4.28 -23.77 -4.23
N ALA A 27 4.89 -22.83 -3.51
CA ALA A 27 5.13 -22.95 -2.07
C ALA A 27 3.80 -23.05 -1.29
N VAL A 28 2.83 -22.18 -1.57
CA VAL A 28 1.50 -22.22 -0.94
C VAL A 28 0.80 -23.54 -1.23
N MET A 29 0.84 -24.03 -2.48
CA MET A 29 0.23 -25.30 -2.86
C MET A 29 0.84 -26.49 -2.10
N ILE A 30 2.17 -26.53 -1.95
CA ILE A 30 2.86 -27.59 -1.19
C ILE A 30 2.46 -27.54 0.30
N ILE A 31 2.44 -26.34 0.90
CA ILE A 31 2.08 -26.17 2.33
C ILE A 31 0.64 -26.61 2.57
N VAL A 32 -0.30 -26.14 1.74
CA VAL A 32 -1.72 -26.50 1.85
C VAL A 32 -1.90 -28.01 1.66
N ALA A 33 -1.24 -28.61 0.66
CA ALA A 33 -1.32 -30.05 0.43
C ALA A 33 -0.78 -30.86 1.63
N ALA A 34 0.37 -30.46 2.20
CA ALA A 34 0.93 -31.11 3.38
C ALA A 34 -0.02 -31.03 4.59
N LEU A 35 -0.62 -29.87 4.85
CA LEU A 35 -1.57 -29.69 5.94
C LEU A 35 -2.85 -30.50 5.75
N VAL A 36 -3.36 -30.59 4.52
CA VAL A 36 -4.51 -31.45 4.18
C VAL A 36 -4.19 -32.92 4.41
N ILE A 37 -3.01 -33.39 3.98
CA ILE A 37 -2.57 -34.78 4.23
C ILE A 37 -2.51 -35.06 5.73
N VAL A 38 -1.90 -34.17 6.51
CA VAL A 38 -1.86 -34.28 7.97
C VAL A 38 -3.28 -34.36 8.55
N ALA A 39 -4.18 -33.46 8.15
CA ALA A 39 -5.56 -33.45 8.63
C ALA A 39 -6.30 -34.79 8.37
N VAL A 40 -6.09 -35.38 7.19
CA VAL A 40 -6.66 -36.69 6.84
C VAL A 40 -6.05 -37.82 7.69
N LEU A 41 -4.74 -37.77 7.99
CA LEU A 41 -4.09 -38.76 8.87
C LEU A 41 -4.60 -38.70 10.31
N PHE A 42 -5.02 -37.52 10.76
CA PHE A 42 -5.68 -37.32 12.06
C PHE A 42 -7.19 -37.61 12.02
N GLU A 43 -7.72 -38.12 10.90
CA GLU A 43 -9.14 -38.40 10.68
C GLU A 43 -10.05 -37.18 10.91
N ASP A 44 -9.53 -35.97 10.63
CA ASP A 44 -10.28 -34.71 10.72
C ASP A 44 -10.60 -34.14 9.32
N PRO A 45 -11.69 -34.61 8.68
CA PRO A 45 -12.07 -34.12 7.35
C PRO A 45 -12.57 -32.67 7.37
N LEU A 46 -13.04 -32.16 8.52
CA LEU A 46 -13.51 -30.79 8.62
C LEU A 46 -12.33 -29.83 8.58
N PHE A 47 -11.26 -30.14 9.32
CA PHE A 47 -10.03 -29.36 9.29
C PHE A 47 -9.39 -29.38 7.89
N ALA A 48 -9.37 -30.54 7.23
CA ALA A 48 -8.89 -30.66 5.84
C ALA A 48 -9.66 -29.72 4.88
N LEU A 49 -11.00 -29.68 5.00
CA LEU A 49 -11.85 -28.79 4.19
C LEU A 49 -11.55 -27.31 4.45
N VAL A 50 -11.44 -26.90 5.72
CA VAL A 50 -11.15 -25.51 6.09
C VAL A 50 -9.80 -25.07 5.53
N ILE A 51 -8.77 -25.90 5.64
CA ILE A 51 -7.43 -25.61 5.10
C ILE A 51 -7.47 -25.47 3.58
N GLY A 52 -8.19 -26.36 2.88
CA GLY A 52 -8.35 -26.26 1.42
C GLY A 52 -9.04 -24.96 1.01
N LEU A 53 -10.12 -24.58 1.69
CA LEU A 53 -10.84 -23.32 1.43
C LEU A 53 -9.96 -22.09 1.75
N ALA A 54 -9.24 -22.11 2.86
CA ALA A 54 -8.32 -21.03 3.24
C ALA A 54 -7.20 -20.88 2.21
N GLY A 55 -6.59 -21.98 1.77
CA GLY A 55 -5.57 -21.98 0.71
C GLY A 55 -6.10 -21.42 -0.62
N GLY A 56 -7.30 -21.84 -1.03
CA GLY A 56 -7.95 -21.31 -2.22
C GLY A 56 -8.27 -19.82 -2.12
N ALA A 57 -8.81 -19.37 -1.00
CA ALA A 57 -9.09 -17.97 -0.73
C ALA A 57 -7.81 -17.12 -0.75
N LEU A 58 -6.72 -17.60 -0.14
CA LEU A 58 -5.41 -16.96 -0.18
C LEU A 58 -4.88 -16.85 -1.61
N ALA A 59 -5.01 -17.90 -2.43
CA ALA A 59 -4.56 -17.88 -3.82
C ALA A 59 -5.36 -16.86 -4.66
N VAL A 60 -6.69 -16.81 -4.51
CA VAL A 60 -7.54 -15.83 -5.20
C VAL A 60 -7.22 -14.41 -4.75
N SER A 61 -7.02 -14.19 -3.45
CA SER A 61 -6.64 -12.89 -2.91
C SER A 61 -5.28 -12.43 -3.43
N ALA A 62 -4.31 -13.35 -3.51
CA ALA A 62 -2.97 -13.07 -4.02
C ALA A 62 -2.94 -12.80 -5.53
N ALA A 63 -3.89 -13.33 -6.30
CA ALA A 63 -4.00 -13.10 -7.74
C ALA A 63 -4.60 -11.72 -8.09
N LYS A 64 -5.15 -10.99 -7.11
CA LYS A 64 -5.77 -9.69 -7.33
C LYS A 64 -4.69 -8.64 -7.63
N ARG A 65 -4.56 -8.28 -8.90
CA ARG A 65 -3.65 -7.20 -9.33
C ARG A 65 -4.11 -5.85 -8.78
N PRO A 66 -3.18 -4.99 -8.32
CA PRO A 66 -3.54 -3.64 -7.88
C PRO A 66 -4.07 -2.86 -9.07
N SER A 67 -5.17 -2.13 -8.86
CA SER A 67 -5.69 -1.23 -9.88
C SER A 67 -4.82 0.02 -9.93
N ILE A 68 -4.57 0.52 -11.14
CA ILE A 68 -3.94 1.83 -11.34
C ILE A 68 -5.01 2.86 -11.07
N ILE A 69 -4.76 3.75 -10.11
CA ILE A 69 -5.68 4.83 -9.74
C ILE A 69 -5.02 6.19 -9.93
N PRO A 70 -5.81 7.24 -10.24
CA PRO A 70 -5.30 8.59 -10.36
C PRO A 70 -5.07 9.21 -8.98
N TYR A 71 -3.93 9.89 -8.85
CA TYR A 71 -3.54 10.67 -7.69
C TYR A 71 -3.38 12.14 -8.09
N ALA A 72 -3.68 13.04 -7.15
CA ALA A 72 -3.41 14.46 -7.34
C ALA A 72 -3.06 15.18 -6.04
N VAL A 73 -2.05 16.05 -6.09
CA VAL A 73 -1.79 17.04 -5.05
C VAL A 73 -2.27 18.38 -5.58
N THR A 74 -3.25 18.96 -4.89
CA THR A 74 -3.89 20.22 -5.28
C THR A 74 -3.74 21.26 -4.16
N VAL A 75 -4.01 22.53 -4.47
CA VAL A 75 -4.06 23.59 -3.45
C VAL A 75 -5.07 23.36 -2.31
N ARG A 76 -6.04 22.47 -2.50
CA ARG A 76 -7.09 22.16 -1.49
C ARG A 76 -6.73 20.95 -0.62
N GLY A 77 -5.81 20.11 -1.07
CA GLY A 77 -5.50 18.83 -0.45
C GLY A 77 -5.09 17.77 -1.47
N VAL A 78 -5.01 16.53 -0.99
CA VAL A 78 -4.57 15.36 -1.76
C VAL A 78 -5.78 14.55 -2.22
N LYS A 79 -5.88 14.26 -3.51
CA LYS A 79 -6.93 13.43 -4.10
C LYS A 79 -6.35 12.04 -4.41
N ILE A 80 -7.05 11.00 -3.94
CA ILE A 80 -6.76 9.59 -4.20
C ILE A 80 -7.99 9.00 -4.85
N ASP A 81 -7.87 8.56 -6.10
CA ASP A 81 -9.00 8.15 -6.93
C ASP A 81 -10.10 9.23 -6.94
N ASP A 82 -11.30 8.97 -6.40
CA ASP A 82 -12.36 9.99 -6.30
C ASP A 82 -12.50 10.65 -4.92
N ARG A 83 -11.61 10.33 -3.96
CA ARG A 83 -11.64 10.88 -2.60
C ARG A 83 -10.66 12.03 -2.43
N LEU A 84 -11.14 13.16 -1.92
CA LEU A 84 -10.31 14.30 -1.54
C LEU A 84 -10.04 14.29 -0.03
N TYR A 85 -8.77 14.38 0.34
CA TYR A 85 -8.25 14.56 1.69
C TYR A 85 -7.81 16.03 1.84
N PRO A 86 -8.65 16.90 2.45
CA PRO A 86 -8.30 18.30 2.62
C PRO A 86 -7.11 18.47 3.58
N PHE A 87 -6.27 19.48 3.35
CA PHE A 87 -5.14 19.77 4.25
C PHE A 87 -5.58 20.02 5.70
N SER A 88 -6.79 20.53 5.92
CA SER A 88 -7.37 20.70 7.27
C SER A 88 -7.63 19.38 8.01
N THR A 89 -7.42 18.23 7.38
CA THR A 89 -7.57 16.89 7.98
C THR A 89 -6.25 16.14 8.10
N LEU A 90 -5.16 16.79 7.68
CA LEU A 90 -3.81 16.27 7.65
C LEU A 90 -2.97 17.09 8.64
N GLU A 91 -2.12 16.40 9.38
CA GLU A 91 -1.33 16.96 10.47
C GLU A 91 0.09 17.29 10.00
N SER A 92 0.75 16.33 9.33
CA SER A 92 2.11 16.44 8.83
C SER A 92 2.32 15.59 7.58
N TYR A 93 3.41 15.85 6.87
CA TYR A 93 3.84 15.04 5.72
C TYR A 93 5.32 14.65 5.82
N ALA A 94 5.70 13.57 5.15
CA ALA A 94 7.09 13.18 4.91
C ALA A 94 7.22 12.59 3.51
N ILE A 95 8.37 12.77 2.88
CA ILE A 95 8.69 12.10 1.61
C ILE A 95 9.81 11.11 1.89
N ASN A 96 9.53 9.82 1.68
CA ASN A 96 10.51 8.75 1.80
C ASN A 96 11.00 8.37 0.41
N GLU A 97 12.16 8.91 0.02
CA GLU A 97 12.79 8.64 -1.28
C GLU A 97 13.55 7.30 -1.31
N GLU A 98 13.97 6.79 -0.15
CA GLU A 98 14.87 5.63 -0.02
C GLU A 98 14.12 4.30 0.13
N ASP A 99 12.80 4.27 -0.06
CA ASP A 99 12.06 3.03 0.06
C ASP A 99 12.43 2.04 -1.07
N ILE A 100 12.45 0.75 -0.73
CA ILE A 100 12.75 -0.36 -1.66
C ILE A 100 11.79 -0.34 -2.87
N LYS A 101 10.59 0.24 -2.71
CA LYS A 101 9.54 0.32 -3.73
C LYS A 101 9.62 1.58 -4.61
N GLY A 102 10.56 2.49 -4.33
CA GLY A 102 10.64 3.81 -4.91
C GLY A 102 9.99 4.88 -4.02
N PRO A 103 10.01 6.15 -4.43
CA PRO A 103 9.60 7.27 -3.58
C PRO A 103 8.14 7.20 -3.12
N GLN A 104 7.91 7.52 -1.85
CA GLN A 104 6.58 7.50 -1.24
C GLN A 104 6.31 8.80 -0.48
N LEU A 105 5.08 9.29 -0.57
CA LEU A 105 4.55 10.37 0.23
C LEU A 105 3.76 9.81 1.40
N LEU A 106 4.17 10.17 2.61
CA LEU A 106 3.50 9.84 3.86
C LEU A 106 2.73 11.05 4.34
N LEU A 107 1.44 10.88 4.60
CA LEU A 107 0.56 11.93 5.15
C LEU A 107 -0.04 11.44 6.47
N LYS A 108 0.27 12.14 7.56
CA LYS A 108 -0.36 11.88 8.85
C LYS A 108 -1.73 12.55 8.88
N SER A 109 -2.78 11.81 9.24
CA SER A 109 -4.13 12.37 9.40
C SER A 109 -4.49 12.54 10.86
N GLU A 110 -5.22 13.61 11.18
CA GLU A 110 -5.76 13.85 12.53
C GLU A 110 -6.81 12.79 12.97
N ARG A 111 -7.24 11.92 12.05
CA ARG A 111 -8.26 10.91 12.31
C ARG A 111 -7.68 9.71 13.08
N LYS A 112 -8.23 9.45 14.28
CA LYS A 112 -7.86 8.31 15.15
C LYS A 112 -7.87 6.92 14.50
N LEU A 113 -8.61 6.72 13.41
CA LEU A 113 -8.78 5.41 12.75
C LEU A 113 -7.84 5.19 11.55
N MET A 114 -7.28 6.24 10.96
CA MET A 114 -6.36 6.16 9.82
C MET A 114 -5.24 7.18 10.04
N PRO A 115 -4.25 6.88 10.88
CA PRO A 115 -3.25 7.85 11.31
C PRO A 115 -2.24 8.19 10.20
N LEU A 116 -2.05 7.31 9.21
CA LEU A 116 -1.04 7.45 8.18
C LEU A 116 -1.59 7.00 6.82
N ILE A 117 -1.43 7.85 5.80
CA ILE A 117 -1.79 7.60 4.41
C ILE A 117 -0.48 7.57 3.61
N VAL A 118 -0.22 6.47 2.91
CA VAL A 118 0.98 6.29 2.09
C VAL A 118 0.58 6.33 0.63
N LEU A 119 1.28 7.13 -0.17
CA LEU A 119 1.02 7.28 -1.59
C LEU A 119 2.32 7.08 -2.38
N PRO A 120 2.36 6.19 -3.38
CA PRO A 120 3.49 6.14 -4.29
C PRO A 120 3.57 7.43 -5.11
N ILE A 121 4.75 8.03 -5.20
CA ILE A 121 5.00 9.21 -6.02
C ILE A 121 6.11 8.91 -7.04
N PRO A 122 6.00 9.40 -8.27
CA PRO A 122 7.06 9.22 -9.25
C PRO A 122 8.19 10.24 -8.99
N THR A 123 9.43 9.82 -9.24
CA THR A 123 10.64 10.60 -8.94
C THR A 123 10.65 11.99 -9.57
N ASN A 124 10.02 12.14 -10.73
CA ASN A 124 9.95 13.41 -11.46
C ASN A 124 8.97 14.44 -10.86
N HIS A 125 8.15 14.06 -9.88
CA HIS A 125 7.15 14.94 -9.25
C HIS A 125 7.46 15.26 -7.79
N ILE A 126 8.58 14.76 -7.24
CA ILE A 126 8.98 14.98 -5.85
C ILE A 126 9.07 16.48 -5.55
N ASP A 127 9.86 17.22 -6.33
CA ASP A 127 10.09 18.66 -6.12
C ASP A 127 8.80 19.48 -6.19
N ASP A 128 7.94 19.18 -7.17
CA ASP A 128 6.65 19.88 -7.35
C ASP A 128 5.70 19.61 -6.17
N ILE A 129 5.66 18.36 -5.70
CA ILE A 129 4.82 17.94 -4.57
C ILE A 129 5.33 18.57 -3.28
N GLU A 130 6.64 18.50 -3.02
CA GLU A 130 7.26 19.11 -1.84
C GLU A 130 6.97 20.61 -1.79
N SER A 131 7.13 21.32 -2.92
CA SER A 131 6.87 22.76 -2.99
C SER A 131 5.42 23.11 -2.61
N ILE A 132 4.44 22.28 -2.99
CA ILE A 132 3.03 22.51 -2.63
C ILE A 132 2.77 22.17 -1.15
N LEU A 133 3.33 21.07 -0.66
CA LEU A 133 3.08 20.56 0.70
C LEU A 133 3.74 21.44 1.76
N LYS A 134 4.96 21.90 1.53
CA LYS A 134 5.73 22.75 2.46
C LYS A 134 5.05 24.07 2.79
N GLU A 135 4.22 24.58 1.88
CA GLU A 135 3.39 25.78 2.12
C GLU A 135 2.12 25.51 2.93
N LYS A 136 1.72 24.25 3.11
CA LYS A 136 0.39 23.84 3.62
C LYS A 136 0.45 22.99 4.88
N LEU A 137 1.46 22.16 5.02
CA LEU A 137 1.64 21.22 6.12
C LEU A 137 3.08 21.29 6.64
N PRO A 138 3.32 21.02 7.93
CA PRO A 138 4.66 20.83 8.44
C PRO A 138 5.25 19.50 7.96
N GLU A 139 6.54 19.51 7.67
CA GLU A 139 7.34 18.31 7.40
C GLU A 139 7.75 17.68 8.73
N GLU A 140 7.48 16.38 8.92
CA GLU A 140 7.91 15.60 10.08
C GLU A 140 8.58 14.31 9.61
N ASP A 141 9.50 13.77 10.42
CA ASP A 141 10.05 12.43 10.20
C ASP A 141 8.97 11.37 10.48
N LEU A 142 8.24 10.97 9.43
CA LEU A 142 7.28 9.88 9.47
C LEU A 142 7.92 8.63 8.87
N GLU A 143 8.01 7.56 9.66
CA GLU A 143 8.37 6.24 9.17
C GLU A 143 7.17 5.29 9.30
N GLU A 144 7.01 4.41 8.32
CA GLU A 144 6.07 3.31 8.46
C GLU A 144 6.48 2.39 9.63
N PRO A 145 5.53 1.97 10.48
CA PRO A 145 5.83 1.02 11.55
C PRO A 145 6.43 -0.26 10.97
N LEU A 146 7.51 -0.78 11.57
CA LEU A 146 8.22 -1.96 11.07
C LEU A 146 7.32 -3.18 10.82
N PHE A 147 6.24 -3.33 11.60
CA PHE A 147 5.26 -4.39 11.39
C PHE A 147 4.54 -4.29 10.03
N ILE A 148 4.23 -3.08 9.57
CA ILE A 148 3.60 -2.85 8.25
C ILE A 148 4.58 -3.24 7.14
N LYS A 149 5.85 -2.81 7.21
CA LYS A 149 6.90 -3.23 6.27
C LYS A 149 7.05 -4.76 6.20
N VAL A 150 6.94 -5.44 7.35
CA VAL A 150 6.99 -6.91 7.42
C VAL A 150 5.76 -7.54 6.75
N LEU A 151 4.55 -7.06 7.04
CA LEU A 151 3.33 -7.58 6.42
C LEU A 151 3.35 -7.40 4.89
N GLU A 152 3.78 -6.23 4.44
CA GLU A 152 3.87 -5.89 3.03
C GLU A 152 4.94 -6.71 2.29
N LEU A 153 6.04 -7.10 2.96
CA LEU A 153 7.02 -8.05 2.42
C LEU A 153 6.39 -9.42 2.14
N PHE A 154 5.41 -9.84 2.94
CA PHE A 154 4.63 -11.06 2.70
C PHE A 154 3.50 -10.86 1.65
N GLY A 155 3.36 -9.64 1.13
CA GLY A 155 2.38 -9.25 0.13
C GLY A 155 0.96 -9.21 0.69
N PHE A 156 0.82 -8.63 1.89
CA PHE A 156 -0.43 -8.24 2.55
C PHE A 156 -0.50 -6.73 2.71
#